data_AF-A0A059CU91-F1
#
_entry.id   AF-A0A059CU91-F1
#
_cell.length_a   1.000
_cell.length_b   1.000
_cell.length_c   1.000
_cell.angle_alpha   90.00
_cell.angle_beta   90.00
_cell.angle_gamma   90.00
#
_symmetry.space_group_name_H-M   'P 1'
#
loop_
_entity.id
_entity.type
_entity.pdbx_description
1 polymer ?
#
loop_
_entity_poly.entity_id
_entity_poly.type
_entity_poly.pdbx_seq_one_letter_code
_entity_poly.pdbx_strand_id
1 'polypeptide(L)'
;MAMSAASTVSIPCRPSPSPPPSSSFPLNTALSFPTKPRRSILIACSSGDNPAETTATTAAESDDASESSIEAPDLAPSLISALNVERALRGIAITDADHYGRLGLPRKCPYEQVAGAYRKKVEEAKSEGLEEDELNEKLEQLKESYRILSSAEERRLYDWSLARSQKPDRYMWPFEVDIARATPDTPPPQEPEDEGPTRLVGYFILGWVVLSFVLSIALNR
;
A
#
# COMPACT_ATOMS: atom_id res chain seq x y z
N MET A 1 33.70 -55.87 2.20
CA MET A 1 34.46 -54.77 2.83
C MET A 1 35.07 -53.93 1.73
N ALA A 2 34.46 -52.80 1.40
CA ALA A 2 35.00 -51.84 0.43
C ALA A 2 35.08 -50.50 1.17
N MET A 3 36.31 -50.00 1.36
CA MET A 3 36.56 -48.77 2.11
C MET A 3 36.44 -47.56 1.18
N SER A 4 35.64 -46.59 1.62
CA SER A 4 35.48 -45.28 1.02
C SER A 4 36.75 -44.45 1.17
N ALA A 5 37.17 -43.77 0.10
CA ALA A 5 38.16 -42.70 0.16
C ALA A 5 37.44 -41.38 -0.21
N ALA A 6 37.19 -40.55 0.79
CA ALA A 6 36.70 -39.19 0.61
C ALA A 6 37.91 -38.24 0.58
N SER A 7 38.14 -37.58 -0.56
CA SER A 7 39.19 -36.56 -0.71
C SER A 7 38.62 -35.19 -0.34
N THR A 8 39.07 -34.64 0.79
CA THR A 8 38.80 -33.26 1.21
C THR A 8 39.83 -32.33 0.58
N VAL A 9 39.38 -31.43 -0.31
CA VAL A 9 40.18 -30.33 -0.83
C VAL A 9 39.89 -29.08 0.00
N SER A 10 40.90 -28.61 0.72
CA SER A 10 40.88 -27.37 1.50
C SER A 10 41.42 -26.21 0.66
N ILE A 11 40.59 -25.20 0.40
CA ILE A 11 40.96 -23.98 -0.30
C ILE A 11 41.39 -22.93 0.74
N PRO A 12 42.58 -22.33 0.66
CA PRO A 12 42.97 -21.24 1.55
C PRO A 12 42.24 -19.95 1.18
N CYS A 13 41.40 -19.44 2.11
CA CYS A 13 40.80 -18.12 2.01
C CYS A 13 41.85 -17.02 2.13
N ARG A 14 41.99 -16.22 1.06
CA ARG A 14 42.77 -14.96 1.08
C ARG A 14 41.92 -13.86 1.73
N PRO A 15 42.44 -13.07 2.69
CA PRO A 15 41.69 -11.97 3.27
C PRO A 15 41.49 -10.84 2.26
N SER A 16 40.24 -10.39 2.13
CA SER A 16 39.82 -9.25 1.31
C SER A 16 40.20 -7.93 2.02
N PRO A 17 40.62 -6.88 1.29
CA PRO A 17 41.02 -5.60 1.88
C PRO A 17 39.82 -4.82 2.45
N SER A 18 40.01 -4.29 3.66
CA SER A 18 39.07 -3.43 4.37
C SER A 18 38.85 -2.07 3.67
N PRO A 19 37.64 -1.49 3.70
CA PRO A 19 37.38 -0.15 3.18
C PRO A 19 38.00 0.95 4.07
N PRO A 20 38.39 2.11 3.50
CA PRO A 20 38.95 3.22 4.27
C PRO A 20 37.88 3.93 5.13
N PRO A 21 38.26 4.53 6.27
CA PRO A 21 37.33 5.21 7.16
C PRO A 21 36.76 6.49 6.54
N SER A 22 35.44 6.64 6.62
CA SER A 22 34.71 7.84 6.23
C SER A 22 34.98 8.99 7.21
N SER A 23 35.33 10.16 6.68
CA SER A 23 35.52 11.37 7.47
C SER A 23 34.17 11.92 7.93
N SER A 24 33.87 11.78 9.22
CA SER A 24 32.73 12.39 9.88
C SER A 24 33.03 13.87 10.18
N PHE A 25 32.30 14.79 9.54
CA PHE A 25 32.19 16.18 9.98
C PHE A 25 31.14 16.26 11.12
N PRO A 26 31.44 16.84 12.29
CA PRO A 26 30.47 16.95 13.36
C PRO A 26 29.63 18.22 13.18
N LEU A 27 28.38 18.08 12.73
CA LEU A 27 27.33 19.08 12.98
C LEU A 27 26.47 18.57 14.14
N ASN A 28 26.83 19.00 15.35
CA ASN A 28 26.00 18.83 16.54
C ASN A 28 24.84 19.82 16.49
N THR A 29 23.67 19.37 16.06
CA THR A 29 22.40 20.08 16.31
C THR A 29 21.46 19.14 17.03
N ALA A 30 21.57 19.11 18.36
CA ALA A 30 20.64 18.39 19.23
C ALA A 30 19.34 19.20 19.35
N LEU A 31 18.35 18.87 18.53
CA LEU A 31 16.95 19.28 18.72
C LEU A 31 16.22 18.13 19.42
N SER A 32 16.12 18.21 20.75
CA SER A 32 15.34 17.28 21.56
C SER A 32 13.87 17.71 21.58
N PHE A 33 12.99 16.90 21.01
CA PHE A 33 11.54 17.06 21.14
C PHE A 33 11.04 16.28 22.36
N PRO A 34 10.21 16.87 23.25
CA PRO A 34 9.65 16.13 24.38
C PRO A 34 8.68 15.06 23.86
N THR A 35 9.06 13.79 24.00
CA THR A 35 8.19 12.66 23.66
C THR A 35 7.27 12.40 24.85
N LYS A 36 5.97 12.68 24.69
CA LYS A 36 4.94 12.38 25.69
C LYS A 36 4.67 10.87 25.69
N PRO A 37 4.61 10.20 26.85
CA PRO A 37 4.37 8.76 26.90
C PRO A 37 2.97 8.42 26.37
N ARG A 38 2.91 7.49 25.41
CA ARG A 38 1.67 6.89 24.88
C ARG A 38 0.97 6.11 25.99
N ARG A 39 -0.30 6.43 26.26
CA ARG A 39 -1.20 5.58 27.05
C ARG A 39 -1.51 4.33 26.24
N SER A 40 -1.08 3.17 26.72
CA SER A 40 -1.56 1.87 26.25
C SER A 40 -2.99 1.67 26.73
N ILE A 41 -3.95 1.63 25.81
CA ILE A 41 -5.32 1.19 26.11
C ILE A 41 -5.31 -0.34 25.95
N LEU A 42 -5.38 -1.05 27.07
CA LEU A 42 -5.68 -2.48 27.10
C LEU A 42 -7.19 -2.62 26.90
N ILE A 43 -7.61 -3.17 25.76
CA ILE A 43 -9.01 -3.55 25.53
C ILE A 43 -9.19 -4.93 26.16
N ALA A 44 -9.90 -4.97 27.29
CA ALA A 44 -10.33 -6.21 27.92
C ALA A 44 -11.55 -6.76 27.15
N CYS A 45 -11.42 -7.95 26.59
CA CYS A 45 -12.54 -8.71 26.04
C CYS A 45 -13.34 -9.29 27.22
N SER A 46 -14.52 -8.73 27.52
CA SER A 46 -15.47 -9.41 28.40
C SER A 46 -16.31 -10.38 27.59
N SER A 47 -16.03 -11.67 27.78
CA SER A 47 -16.96 -12.76 27.53
C SER A 47 -18.18 -12.58 28.44
N GLY A 48 -19.39 -12.66 27.90
CA GLY A 48 -20.62 -12.52 28.67
C GLY A 48 -21.84 -12.89 27.83
N ASP A 49 -22.42 -14.04 28.16
CA ASP A 49 -23.52 -14.74 27.52
C ASP A 49 -24.82 -13.93 27.33
N ASN A 50 -25.56 -14.28 26.28
CA ASN A 50 -26.99 -13.99 26.07
C ASN A 50 -27.83 -14.40 27.30
N PRO A 51 -28.95 -13.70 27.60
CA PRO A 51 -30.24 -14.15 27.05
C PRO A 51 -31.30 -13.05 26.72
N ALA A 52 -32.05 -13.36 25.66
CA ALA A 52 -33.48 -13.16 25.38
C ALA A 52 -34.35 -12.08 26.10
N GLU A 53 -35.09 -11.36 25.23
CA GLU A 53 -36.49 -10.88 25.31
C GLU A 53 -36.93 -9.90 26.44
N THR A 54 -37.43 -8.72 26.04
CA THR A 54 -38.86 -8.30 26.19
C THR A 54 -39.05 -6.81 25.84
N THR A 55 -40.05 -6.55 25.00
CA THR A 55 -40.65 -5.27 24.56
C THR A 55 -41.08 -4.29 25.67
N ALA A 56 -40.90 -2.97 25.45
CA ALA A 56 -41.93 -1.94 25.66
C ALA A 56 -41.50 -0.55 25.15
N THR A 57 -42.37 0.03 24.32
CA THR A 57 -42.42 1.38 23.75
C THR A 57 -42.49 2.50 24.80
N THR A 58 -41.72 3.59 24.64
CA THR A 58 -42.21 4.97 24.86
C THR A 58 -41.32 6.00 24.16
N ALA A 59 -41.96 6.94 23.46
CA ALA A 59 -41.35 8.00 22.67
C ALA A 59 -40.78 9.14 23.53
N ALA A 60 -39.65 9.70 23.11
CA ALA A 60 -39.32 11.12 23.25
C ALA A 60 -38.17 11.46 22.28
N GLU A 61 -38.37 12.57 21.57
CA GLU A 61 -37.56 13.10 20.50
C GLU A 61 -36.14 13.49 20.96
N SER A 62 -35.13 13.14 20.17
CA SER A 62 -33.94 13.97 20.02
C SER A 62 -33.34 13.72 18.65
N ASP A 63 -33.35 14.78 17.87
CA ASP A 63 -32.72 14.93 16.56
C ASP A 63 -31.21 14.67 16.62
N ASP A 64 -30.66 14.40 15.43
CA ASP A 64 -29.24 14.42 15.07
C ASP A 64 -28.51 13.07 15.11
N ALA A 65 -28.88 12.21 14.17
CA ALA A 65 -27.92 11.36 13.48
C ALA A 65 -28.30 11.33 12.00
N SER A 66 -27.67 12.19 11.20
CA SER A 66 -27.63 12.01 9.74
C SER A 66 -26.85 10.73 9.44
N GLU A 67 -27.53 9.61 9.54
CA GLU A 67 -27.15 8.34 8.95
C GLU A 67 -27.25 8.48 7.43
N SER A 68 -26.16 8.96 6.84
CA SER A 68 -25.88 8.83 5.41
C SER A 68 -25.61 7.34 5.13
N SER A 69 -26.67 6.55 5.19
CA SER A 69 -26.74 5.21 4.60
C SER A 69 -26.85 5.42 3.10
N ILE A 70 -25.70 5.70 2.47
CA ILE A 70 -25.58 5.60 1.03
C ILE A 70 -25.57 4.10 0.76
N GLU A 71 -26.73 3.57 0.40
CA GLU A 71 -26.90 2.20 -0.05
C GLU A 71 -25.93 1.95 -1.21
N ALA A 72 -24.88 1.19 -0.91
CA ALA A 72 -23.88 0.82 -1.89
C ALA A 72 -24.51 -0.20 -2.83
N PRO A 73 -24.49 0.03 -4.17
CA PRO A 73 -25.00 -0.95 -5.11
C PRO A 73 -24.28 -2.30 -4.94
N ASP A 74 -25.00 -3.40 -5.21
CA ASP A 74 -24.58 -4.83 -5.20
C ASP A 74 -23.42 -5.18 -6.16
N LEU A 75 -22.43 -4.29 -6.26
CA LEU A 75 -21.16 -4.58 -6.91
C LEU A 75 -20.36 -5.46 -5.97
N ALA A 76 -20.10 -6.69 -6.43
CA ALA A 76 -19.28 -7.68 -5.73
C ALA A 76 -18.10 -7.01 -5.01
N PRO A 77 -17.84 -7.34 -3.73
CA PRO A 77 -17.00 -6.55 -2.84
C PRO A 77 -15.62 -6.34 -3.47
N SER A 78 -15.31 -5.12 -3.91
CA SER A 78 -14.03 -4.81 -4.54
C SER A 78 -12.93 -4.74 -3.48
N LEU A 79 -11.67 -4.94 -3.87
CA LEU A 79 -10.56 -4.73 -2.93
C LEU A 79 -10.43 -3.28 -2.47
N ILE A 80 -10.95 -2.35 -3.28
CA ILE A 80 -10.88 -0.90 -3.08
C ILE A 80 -12.03 -0.48 -2.16
N SER A 81 -11.94 -0.85 -0.88
CA SER A 81 -12.87 -0.41 0.15
C SER A 81 -12.20 0.52 1.15
N ALA A 82 -12.97 1.40 1.80
CA ALA A 82 -12.45 2.34 2.80
C ALA A 82 -11.73 1.61 3.95
N LEU A 83 -12.30 0.49 4.41
CA LEU A 83 -11.71 -0.33 5.46
C LEU A 83 -10.40 -0.98 5.03
N ASN A 84 -10.32 -1.43 3.77
CA ASN A 84 -9.11 -2.02 3.21
C ASN A 84 -7.99 -0.98 3.08
N VAL A 85 -8.32 0.25 2.67
CA VAL A 85 -7.36 1.36 2.61
C VAL A 85 -6.85 1.69 4.01
N GLU A 86 -7.72 1.75 5.02
CA GLU A 86 -7.30 2.00 6.40
C GLU A 86 -6.40 0.89 6.95
N ARG A 87 -6.76 -0.39 6.74
CA ARG A 87 -5.91 -1.55 7.08
C ARG A 87 -4.54 -1.41 6.44
N ALA A 88 -4.51 -1.13 5.14
CA ALA A 88 -3.28 -0.91 4.42
C ALA A 88 -2.49 0.24 5.07
N LEU A 89 -3.11 1.41 5.32
CA LEU A 89 -2.46 2.59 5.92
C LEU A 89 -1.79 2.27 7.27
N ARG A 90 -2.35 1.35 8.05
CA ARG A 90 -1.75 0.84 9.30
C ARG A 90 -0.62 -0.18 9.11
N GLY A 91 -0.28 -0.53 7.87
CA GLY A 91 0.74 -1.52 7.53
C GLY A 91 0.23 -2.97 7.58
N ILE A 92 -1.09 -3.17 7.63
CA ILE A 92 -1.71 -4.50 7.65
C ILE A 92 -2.06 -4.88 6.21
N ALA A 93 -1.88 -6.15 5.85
CA ALA A 93 -2.32 -6.64 4.54
C ALA A 93 -3.84 -6.46 4.38
N ILE A 94 -4.26 -6.12 3.16
CA ILE A 94 -5.67 -5.91 2.84
C ILE A 94 -6.43 -7.22 2.94
N THR A 95 -5.84 -8.28 2.38
CA THR A 95 -6.34 -9.64 2.47
C THR A 95 -5.33 -10.51 3.21
N ASP A 96 -5.85 -11.48 3.95
CA ASP A 96 -5.02 -12.47 4.65
C ASP A 96 -4.66 -13.65 3.74
N ALA A 97 -5.34 -13.77 2.58
CA ALA A 97 -5.15 -14.83 1.61
C ALA A 97 -4.05 -14.51 0.57
N ASP A 98 -3.24 -15.52 0.23
CA ASP A 98 -2.27 -15.41 -0.85
C ASP A 98 -2.89 -15.77 -2.21
N HIS A 99 -3.35 -14.75 -2.95
CA HIS A 99 -3.96 -14.92 -4.27
C HIS A 99 -2.98 -15.45 -5.33
N TYR A 100 -1.68 -15.17 -5.21
CA TYR A 100 -0.66 -15.74 -6.11
C TYR A 100 -0.48 -17.23 -5.84
N GLY A 101 -0.39 -17.59 -4.55
CA GLY A 101 -0.29 -18.99 -4.10
C GLY A 101 -1.49 -19.83 -4.53
N ARG A 102 -2.71 -19.30 -4.39
CA ARG A 102 -3.95 -19.96 -4.84
C ARG A 102 -3.92 -20.32 -6.34
N LEU A 103 -3.41 -19.42 -7.18
CA LEU A 103 -3.27 -19.67 -8.62
C LEU A 103 -1.98 -20.41 -9.00
N GLY A 104 -1.06 -20.65 -8.05
CA GLY A 104 0.26 -21.24 -8.31
C GLY A 104 1.17 -20.35 -9.16
N LEU A 105 1.01 -19.03 -9.05
CA LEU A 105 1.78 -18.04 -9.81
C LEU A 105 2.92 -17.45 -8.95
N PRO A 106 4.08 -17.14 -9.55
CA PRO A 106 5.07 -16.33 -8.87
C PRO A 106 4.56 -14.89 -8.70
N ARG A 107 4.98 -14.23 -7.61
CA ARG A 107 4.73 -12.79 -7.43
C ARG A 107 5.32 -12.04 -8.63
N LYS A 108 4.64 -10.97 -9.05
CA LYS A 108 5.01 -10.15 -10.22
C LYS A 108 4.95 -10.85 -11.58
N CYS A 109 4.13 -11.89 -11.73
CA CYS A 109 3.88 -12.51 -13.04
C CYS A 109 3.20 -11.53 -14.04
N PRO A 110 3.40 -11.68 -15.36
CA PRO A 110 2.68 -10.87 -16.34
C PRO A 110 1.16 -11.17 -16.31
N TYR A 111 0.32 -10.17 -16.66
CA TYR A 111 -1.14 -10.28 -16.63
C TYR A 111 -1.69 -11.43 -17.49
N GLU A 112 -1.09 -11.66 -18.66
CA GLU A 112 -1.48 -12.75 -19.57
C GLU A 112 -1.41 -14.15 -18.93
N GLN A 113 -0.48 -14.35 -18.00
CA GLN A 113 -0.28 -15.64 -17.33
C GLN A 113 -1.40 -15.94 -16.32
N VAL A 114 -2.06 -14.90 -15.78
CA VAL A 114 -3.11 -15.02 -14.76
C VAL A 114 -4.32 -15.78 -15.29
N ALA A 115 -4.78 -15.44 -16.50
CA ALA A 115 -5.93 -16.09 -17.12
C ALA A 115 -5.67 -17.58 -17.43
N GLY A 116 -4.46 -17.91 -17.88
CA GLY A 116 -4.06 -19.31 -18.11
C GLY A 116 -4.02 -20.14 -16.82
N ALA A 117 -3.43 -19.58 -15.76
CA ALA A 117 -3.34 -20.25 -14.46
C ALA A 117 -4.72 -20.46 -13.81
N TYR A 118 -5.61 -19.46 -13.91
CA TYR A 118 -6.98 -19.58 -13.42
C TYR A 118 -7.73 -20.74 -14.08
N ARG A 119 -7.73 -20.82 -15.41
CA ARG A 119 -8.40 -21.91 -16.13
C ARG A 119 -7.88 -23.28 -15.71
N LYS A 120 -6.55 -23.42 -15.63
CA LYS A 120 -5.90 -24.66 -15.19
C LYS A 120 -6.32 -25.06 -13.77
N LYS A 121 -6.37 -24.10 -12.84
CA LYS A 121 -6.75 -24.35 -11.44
C LYS A 121 -8.24 -24.68 -11.28
N VAL A 122 -9.10 -24.09 -12.11
CA VAL A 122 -10.53 -24.43 -12.15
C VAL A 122 -10.75 -25.84 -12.67
N GLU A 123 -10.03 -26.26 -13.71
CA GLU A 123 -10.09 -27.64 -14.22
C GLU A 123 -9.58 -28.64 -13.18
N GLU A 124 -8.46 -28.33 -12.50
CA GLU A 124 -7.90 -29.12 -11.40
C GLU A 124 -8.94 -29.31 -10.28
N ALA A 125 -9.57 -28.23 -9.81
CA ALA A 125 -10.61 -28.28 -8.77
C ALA A 125 -11.83 -29.12 -9.17
N LYS A 126 -12.24 -29.07 -10.45
CA LYS A 126 -13.34 -29.89 -10.97
C LYS A 126 -12.97 -31.37 -11.09
N SER A 127 -11.70 -31.66 -11.39
CA SER A 127 -11.20 -33.03 -11.54
C SER A 127 -10.91 -33.72 -10.20
N GLU A 128 -10.77 -32.95 -9.12
CA GLU A 128 -10.44 -33.44 -7.78
C GLU A 128 -11.61 -34.21 -7.12
N GLY A 129 -12.84 -34.08 -7.65
CA GLY A 129 -13.99 -34.87 -7.20
C GLY A 129 -14.44 -34.55 -5.78
N LEU A 130 -14.24 -33.29 -5.34
CA LEU A 130 -14.69 -32.79 -4.04
C LEU A 130 -16.23 -32.75 -3.94
N GLU A 131 -16.73 -32.66 -2.71
CA GLU A 131 -18.14 -32.39 -2.45
C GLU A 131 -18.58 -31.07 -3.12
N GLU A 132 -19.85 -30.97 -3.53
CA GLU A 132 -20.37 -29.83 -4.29
C GLU A 132 -20.16 -28.49 -3.57
N ASP A 133 -20.35 -28.48 -2.24
CA ASP A 133 -20.18 -27.29 -1.40
C ASP A 133 -18.70 -26.85 -1.32
N GLU A 134 -17.79 -27.79 -1.04
CA GLU A 134 -16.34 -27.52 -0.99
C GLU A 134 -15.80 -27.10 -2.37
N LEU A 135 -16.31 -27.72 -3.43
CA LEU A 135 -15.96 -27.38 -4.81
C LEU A 135 -16.39 -25.95 -5.12
N ASN A 136 -17.62 -25.56 -4.76
CA ASN A 136 -18.13 -24.22 -5.02
C ASN A 136 -17.32 -23.16 -4.25
N GLU A 137 -16.99 -23.40 -2.98
CA GLU A 137 -16.13 -22.52 -2.19
C GLU A 137 -14.75 -22.35 -2.86
N LYS A 138 -14.12 -23.45 -3.27
CA LYS A 138 -12.82 -23.41 -3.94
C LYS A 138 -12.88 -22.64 -5.26
N LEU A 139 -13.96 -22.82 -6.03
CA LEU A 139 -14.18 -22.06 -7.27
C LEU A 139 -14.39 -20.57 -6.99
N GLU A 140 -15.09 -20.21 -5.92
CA GLU A 140 -15.27 -18.82 -5.53
C GLU A 140 -13.96 -18.17 -5.10
N GLN A 141 -13.13 -18.84 -4.29
CA GLN A 141 -11.80 -18.36 -3.91
C GLN A 141 -10.87 -18.20 -5.12
N LEU A 142 -10.96 -19.09 -6.11
CA LEU A 142 -10.21 -18.97 -7.37
C LEU A 142 -10.71 -17.79 -8.20
N LYS A 143 -12.02 -17.58 -8.28
CA LYS A 143 -12.65 -16.47 -9.00
C LYS A 143 -12.27 -15.13 -8.38
N GLU A 144 -12.27 -15.05 -7.04
CA GLU A 144 -11.80 -13.88 -6.29
C GLU A 144 -10.32 -13.57 -6.62
N SER A 145 -9.46 -14.59 -6.55
CA SER A 145 -8.02 -14.44 -6.82
C SER A 145 -7.77 -14.01 -8.27
N TYR A 146 -8.54 -14.54 -9.22
CA TYR A 146 -8.48 -14.13 -10.62
C TYR A 146 -8.93 -12.67 -10.81
N ARG A 147 -10.04 -12.26 -10.19
CA ARG A 147 -10.55 -10.89 -10.28
C ARG A 147 -9.49 -9.87 -9.83
N ILE A 148 -8.90 -10.13 -8.66
CA ILE A 148 -7.86 -9.29 -8.04
C ILE A 148 -6.60 -9.20 -8.92
N LEU A 149 -6.11 -10.33 -9.43
CA LEU A 149 -4.86 -10.37 -10.18
C LEU A 149 -5.01 -10.01 -11.67
N SER A 150 -6.23 -10.02 -12.21
CA SER A 150 -6.50 -9.64 -13.60
C SER A 150 -6.67 -8.13 -13.78
N SER A 151 -7.27 -7.44 -12.81
CA SER A 151 -7.41 -5.98 -12.84
C SER A 151 -6.12 -5.28 -12.42
N ALA A 152 -5.66 -4.30 -13.20
CA ALA A 152 -4.44 -3.55 -12.89
C ALA A 152 -4.56 -2.77 -11.56
N GLU A 153 -5.72 -2.20 -11.28
CA GLU A 153 -5.94 -1.39 -10.08
C GLU A 153 -5.98 -2.24 -8.81
N GLU A 154 -6.76 -3.33 -8.84
CA GLU A 154 -6.88 -4.25 -7.71
C GLU A 154 -5.55 -4.94 -7.42
N ARG A 155 -4.86 -5.40 -8.47
CA ARG A 155 -3.55 -6.02 -8.35
C ARG A 155 -2.51 -5.06 -7.78
N ARG A 156 -2.49 -3.81 -8.25
CA ARG A 156 -1.58 -2.78 -7.72
C ARG A 156 -1.82 -2.55 -6.23
N LEU A 157 -3.08 -2.46 -5.81
CA LEU A 157 -3.42 -2.26 -4.41
C LEU A 157 -3.05 -3.48 -3.55
N TYR A 158 -3.30 -4.68 -4.06
CA TYR A 158 -2.90 -5.94 -3.43
C TYR A 158 -1.37 -6.01 -3.26
N ASP A 159 -0.61 -5.87 -4.35
CA ASP A 159 0.85 -5.91 -4.36
C ASP A 159 1.45 -4.83 -3.43
N TRP A 160 0.86 -3.63 -3.43
CA TRP A 160 1.24 -2.55 -2.54
C TRP A 160 1.02 -2.88 -1.06
N SER A 161 -0.12 -3.50 -0.72
CA SER A 161 -0.40 -3.91 0.65
C SER A 161 0.59 -4.98 1.14
N LEU A 162 0.97 -5.92 0.26
CA LEU A 162 2.00 -6.93 0.54
C LEU A 162 3.39 -6.32 0.74
N ALA A 163 3.71 -5.28 -0.03
CA ALA A 163 4.98 -4.60 0.08
C ALA A 163 5.08 -3.81 1.40
N ARG A 164 3.99 -3.15 1.82
CA ARG A 164 3.96 -2.40 3.08
C ARG A 164 3.90 -3.26 4.32
N SER A 165 3.19 -4.40 4.28
CA SER A 165 3.20 -5.33 5.41
C SER A 165 4.59 -5.90 5.69
N GLN A 166 5.44 -6.02 4.67
CA GLN A 166 6.86 -6.41 4.84
C GLN A 166 7.75 -5.29 5.39
N LYS A 167 7.42 -4.01 5.14
CA LYS A 167 8.24 -2.85 5.53
C LYS A 167 7.34 -1.70 6.04
N PRO A 168 6.80 -1.81 7.27
CA PRO A 168 5.84 -0.83 7.79
C PRO A 168 6.46 0.56 8.03
N ASP A 169 7.77 0.65 8.26
CA ASP A 169 8.45 1.91 8.58
C ASP A 169 8.66 2.83 7.37
N ARG A 170 8.59 2.29 6.15
CA ARG A 170 8.82 3.05 4.92
C ARG A 170 7.53 3.20 4.14
N TYR A 171 7.08 4.43 3.97
CA TYR A 171 6.01 4.73 3.03
C TYR A 171 6.49 4.41 1.61
N MET A 172 5.68 3.64 0.88
CA MET A 172 5.86 3.33 -0.54
C MET A 172 4.58 3.72 -1.24
N TRP A 173 4.67 4.32 -2.43
CA TRP A 173 3.48 4.58 -3.24
C TRP A 173 3.00 3.30 -3.93
N PRO A 174 1.67 3.13 -4.14
CA PRO A 174 1.14 1.97 -4.89
C PRO A 174 1.78 1.78 -6.27
N PHE A 175 2.04 2.89 -6.96
CA PHE A 175 2.64 2.91 -8.30
C PHE A 175 4.14 2.56 -8.33
N GLU A 176 4.82 2.48 -7.20
CA GLU A 176 6.22 2.01 -7.14
C GLU A 176 6.31 0.49 -7.25
N VAL A 177 5.26 -0.22 -6.84
CA VAL A 177 5.23 -1.70 -6.79
C VAL A 177 4.60 -2.28 -8.07
N ASP A 178 3.86 -1.46 -8.81
CA ASP A 178 3.12 -1.85 -10.01
C ASP A 178 4.05 -2.31 -11.15
N ILE A 179 3.72 -3.48 -11.73
CA ILE A 179 4.44 -4.09 -12.85
C ILE A 179 3.99 -3.47 -14.19
N ALA A 180 2.79 -2.88 -14.24
CA ALA A 180 2.24 -2.26 -15.44
C ALA A 180 3.03 -1.03 -15.91
N ARG A 181 3.91 -0.49 -15.06
CA ARG A 181 4.71 0.72 -15.32
C ARG A 181 5.87 0.52 -16.31
N ALA A 182 5.87 -0.55 -17.11
CA ALA A 182 6.92 -0.88 -18.07
C ALA A 182 6.92 0.00 -19.34
N THR A 183 6.72 1.31 -19.21
CA THR A 183 7.10 2.30 -20.21
C THR A 183 8.10 3.28 -19.59
N PRO A 184 9.41 2.97 -19.66
CA PRO A 184 10.46 3.82 -19.09
C PRO A 184 10.73 5.12 -19.87
N ASP A 185 10.24 5.22 -21.12
CA ASP A 185 10.88 6.11 -22.11
C ASP A 185 10.13 7.39 -22.46
N THR A 186 8.95 7.66 -21.87
CA THR A 186 8.25 8.92 -22.10
C THR A 186 8.08 9.66 -20.77
N PRO A 187 8.77 10.79 -20.54
CA PRO A 187 8.44 11.63 -19.40
C PRO A 187 6.95 11.98 -19.46
N PRO A 188 6.25 12.07 -18.32
CA PRO A 188 4.85 12.50 -18.32
C PRO A 188 4.73 13.79 -19.14
N PRO A 189 3.69 13.93 -19.99
CA PRO A 189 3.46 15.17 -20.72
C PRO A 189 3.59 16.34 -19.76
N GLN A 190 4.49 17.28 -20.04
CA GLN A 190 4.62 18.46 -19.20
C GLN A 190 3.28 19.18 -19.24
N GLU A 191 2.60 19.22 -18.09
CA GLU A 191 1.42 20.06 -17.94
C GLU A 191 1.83 21.50 -18.28
N PRO A 192 1.05 22.25 -19.07
CA PRO A 192 1.37 23.63 -19.36
C PRO A 192 1.44 24.39 -18.03
N GLU A 193 2.62 24.94 -17.70
CA GLU A 193 2.79 25.73 -16.49
C GLU A 193 1.77 26.87 -16.51
N ASP A 194 0.93 26.96 -15.48
CA ASP A 194 0.00 28.08 -15.30
C ASP A 194 0.77 29.32 -14.81
N GLU A 195 1.55 29.90 -15.73
CA GLU A 195 2.43 31.04 -15.48
C GLU A 195 1.69 32.39 -15.39
N GLY A 196 0.40 32.43 -15.71
CA GLY A 196 -0.33 33.68 -15.91
C GLY A 196 -0.33 34.56 -14.65
N PRO A 197 -0.87 34.08 -13.52
CA PRO A 197 -0.94 34.86 -12.29
C PRO A 197 0.43 35.12 -11.65
N THR A 198 1.34 34.15 -11.72
CA THR A 198 2.66 34.23 -11.09
C THR A 198 3.56 35.26 -11.77
N ARG A 199 3.51 35.38 -13.10
CA ARG A 199 4.25 36.42 -13.83
C ARG A 199 3.73 37.82 -13.52
N LEU A 200 2.41 38.00 -13.41
CA LEU A 200 1.81 39.30 -13.09
C LEU A 200 2.22 39.81 -11.71
N VAL A 201 2.20 38.93 -10.70
CA VAL A 201 2.68 39.26 -9.34
C VAL A 201 4.17 39.56 -9.36
N GLY A 202 4.97 38.80 -10.12
CA GLY A 202 6.40 39.06 -10.30
C GLY A 202 6.68 40.48 -10.83
N TYR A 203 5.97 40.91 -11.86
CA TYR A 203 6.11 42.27 -12.39
C TYR A 203 5.58 43.35 -11.43
N PHE A 204 4.51 43.06 -10.69
CA PHE A 204 3.99 43.97 -9.68
C PHE A 204 5.01 44.24 -8.58
N ILE A 205 5.60 43.19 -8.01
CA ILE A 205 6.64 43.31 -6.97
C ILE A 205 7.89 44.02 -7.53
N LEU A 206 8.34 43.66 -8.74
CA LEU A 206 9.47 44.32 -9.39
C LEU A 206 9.22 45.83 -9.59
N GLY A 207 8.01 46.20 -9.99
CA GLY A 207 7.60 47.60 -10.14
C GLY A 207 7.68 48.38 -8.82
N TRP A 208 7.20 47.81 -7.72
CA TRP A 208 7.30 48.43 -6.39
C TRP A 208 8.74 48.56 -5.90
N VAL A 209 9.60 47.57 -6.19
CA VAL A 209 11.03 47.64 -5.85
C VAL A 209 11.71 48.77 -6.61
N VAL A 210 11.48 48.89 -7.93
CA VAL A 210 12.06 50.00 -8.72
C VAL A 210 11.54 51.34 -8.23
N LEU A 211 10.24 51.45 -7.95
CA LEU A 211 9.62 52.67 -7.45
C LEU A 211 10.22 53.10 -6.09
N SER A 212 10.48 52.15 -5.19
CA SER A 212 11.06 52.46 -3.87
C SER A 212 12.48 53.02 -3.99
N PHE A 213 13.32 52.48 -4.88
CA PHE A 213 14.65 53.01 -5.16
C PHE A 213 14.59 54.42 -5.74
N VAL A 214 13.69 54.68 -6.69
CA VAL A 214 13.53 56.00 -7.30
C VAL A 214 13.06 57.03 -6.27
N LEU A 215 12.05 56.69 -5.45
CA LEU A 215 11.57 57.57 -4.37
C LEU A 215 12.67 57.82 -3.33
N SER A 216 13.45 56.80 -2.98
CA SER A 216 14.56 56.94 -2.02
C SER A 216 15.62 57.92 -2.53
N ILE A 217 16.00 57.85 -3.82
CA ILE A 217 16.97 58.78 -4.42
C ILE A 217 16.38 60.19 -4.53
N ALA A 218 15.10 60.31 -4.88
CA ALA A 218 14.45 61.61 -5.06
C ALA A 218 14.18 62.35 -3.75
N LEU A 219 13.85 61.63 -2.67
CA LEU A 219 13.55 62.20 -1.35
C LEU A 219 14.78 62.39 -0.47
N ASN A 220 15.89 61.68 -0.75
CA ASN A 220 17.16 61.82 -0.03
C ASN A 220 18.08 62.90 -0.65
N ARG A 221 17.48 63.86 -1.36
CA ARG A 221 18.15 64.98 -2.03
C ARG A 221 17.63 66.29 -1.48
#